data_AF-A0A380U283-F1
#
_entry.id   AF-A0A380U283-F1
#
_cell.length_a   1.000
_cell.length_b   1.000
_cell.length_c   1.000
_cell.angle_alpha   90.00
_cell.angle_beta   90.00
_cell.angle_gamma   90.00
#
_symmetry.space_group_name_H-M   'P 1'
#
loop_
_entity.id
_entity.type
_entity.pdbx_description
1 polymer ?
#
loop_
_entity_poly.entity_id
_entity_poly.type
_entity_poly.pdbx_seq_one_letter_code
_entity_poly.pdbx_strand_id
1 'polypeptide(L)'
;MDYNVNETRRSERAKTKLLDKADYIYHDSQNEIIANNFLETIRSAAEKLSFVASAYADGKFHIYPLKYGHSVKFIVAGDVVIIADFHPKGSNLH
;
A
#
# COMPACT_ATOMS: atom_id res chain seq x y z
N MET A 1 12.47 -18.58 18.22
CA MET A 1 11.45 -18.05 17.29
C MET A 1 11.90 -16.66 16.90
N ASP A 2 12.66 -16.55 15.81
CA ASP A 2 13.12 -15.26 15.32
C ASP A 2 11.97 -14.65 14.52
N TYR A 3 11.14 -13.82 15.18
CA TYR A 3 10.24 -12.93 14.48
C TYR A 3 11.09 -12.09 13.52
N ASN A 4 10.85 -12.28 12.23
CA ASN A 4 11.77 -11.93 11.16
C ASN A 4 11.99 -10.41 11.12
N VAL A 5 13.11 -9.93 11.68
CA VAL A 5 13.51 -8.51 11.74
C VAL A 5 13.41 -7.82 10.36
N ASN A 6 13.59 -8.58 9.28
CA ASN A 6 13.47 -8.08 7.92
C ASN A 6 12.03 -7.75 7.50
N GLU A 7 11.05 -8.49 8.02
CA GLU A 7 9.63 -8.27 7.76
C GLU A 7 9.13 -7.02 8.49
N THR A 8 9.51 -6.85 9.76
CA THR A 8 9.22 -5.64 10.54
C THR A 8 9.80 -4.40 9.86
N ARG A 9 11.07 -4.45 9.41
CA ARG A 9 11.71 -3.33 8.71
C ARG A 9 11.06 -2.99 7.37
N ARG A 10 10.54 -3.99 6.64
CA ARG A 10 9.79 -3.76 5.38
C ARG A 10 8.44 -3.11 5.65
N SER A 11 7.72 -3.60 6.66
CA SER A 11 6.43 -3.05 7.08
C SER A 11 6.56 -1.59 7.55
N GLU A 12 7.58 -1.29 8.37
CA GLU A 12 7.85 0.08 8.82
C GLU A 12 8.16 1.03 7.65
N ARG A 13 9.06 0.62 6.73
CA ARG A 13 9.38 1.44 5.55
C ARG A 13 8.17 1.67 4.65
N ALA A 14 7.33 0.65 4.46
CA ALA A 14 6.11 0.76 3.69
C ALA A 14 5.12 1.74 4.35
N LYS A 15 4.94 1.64 5.67
CA LYS A 15 4.12 2.58 6.44
C LYS A 15 4.63 4.01 6.32
N THR A 16 5.93 4.24 6.53
CA THR A 16 6.53 5.58 6.40
C THR A 16 6.29 6.16 5.01
N LYS A 17 6.54 5.40 3.94
CA LYS A 17 6.28 5.87 2.56
C LYS A 17 4.83 6.27 2.32
N LEU A 18 3.88 5.51 2.84
CA LEU A 18 2.45 5.81 2.68
C LEU A 18 2.04 7.04 3.47
N LEU A 19 2.62 7.25 4.67
CA LEU A 19 2.42 8.45 5.47
C LEU A 19 3.03 9.68 4.79
N ASP A 20 4.28 9.60 4.34
CA ASP A 20 4.95 10.68 3.60
C ASP A 20 4.13 11.09 2.36
N LYS A 21 3.50 10.12 1.70
CA LYS A 21 2.65 10.38 0.54
C LYS A 21 1.31 11.03 0.91
N ALA A 22 0.71 10.63 2.03
CA ALA A 22 -0.48 11.29 2.57
C ALA A 22 -0.18 12.75 2.95
N ASP A 23 0.96 12.98 3.61
CA ASP A 23 1.43 14.32 3.96
C ASP A 23 1.72 15.16 2.72
N TYR A 24 2.38 14.58 1.71
CA TYR A 24 2.59 15.27 0.43
C TYR A 24 1.26 15.69 -0.22
N ILE A 25 0.30 14.76 -0.31
CA ILE A 25 -1.02 15.03 -0.89
C ILE A 25 -1.75 16.13 -0.10
N TYR A 26 -1.63 16.14 1.23
CA TYR A 26 -2.19 17.18 2.08
C TYR A 26 -1.59 18.56 1.75
N HIS A 27 -0.26 18.66 1.72
CA HIS A 27 0.43 19.93 1.48
C HIS A 27 0.23 20.45 0.04
N ASP A 28 0.22 19.57 -0.96
CA ASP A 28 0.04 19.92 -2.37
C ASP A 28 -1.40 20.34 -2.68
N SER A 29 -2.39 19.60 -2.16
CA SER A 29 -3.80 19.90 -2.42
C SER A 29 -4.39 21.00 -1.52
N GLN A 30 -3.70 21.33 -0.41
CA GLN A 30 -4.23 22.11 0.71
C GLN A 30 -5.60 21.63 1.21
N ASN A 31 -5.91 20.35 1.00
CA ASN A 31 -7.23 19.79 1.26
C ASN A 31 -7.13 18.50 2.07
N GLU A 32 -7.47 18.62 3.35
CA GLU A 32 -7.48 17.50 4.31
C GLU A 32 -8.39 16.35 3.86
N ILE A 33 -9.49 16.65 3.17
CA ILE A 33 -10.44 15.64 2.70
C ILE A 33 -9.76 14.72 1.67
N ILE A 34 -8.89 15.27 0.81
CA ILE A 34 -8.19 14.49 -0.21
C ILE A 34 -7.16 13.56 0.43
N ALA A 35 -6.41 14.04 1.42
CA ALA A 35 -5.46 13.23 2.17
C ALA A 35 -6.15 12.12 2.98
N ASN A 36 -7.28 12.43 3.63
CA ASN A 36 -8.07 11.44 4.37
C ASN A 36 -8.67 10.38 3.44
N ASN A 37 -9.24 10.79 2.30
CA ASN A 37 -9.75 9.86 1.28
C ASN A 37 -8.65 8.92 0.75
N PHE A 38 -7.42 9.42 0.62
CA PHE A 38 -6.27 8.59 0.25
C PHE A 38 -6.00 7.52 1.33
N LEU A 39 -5.93 7.90 2.60
CA LEU A 39 -5.69 6.96 3.70
C LEU A 39 -6.81 5.91 3.81
N GLU A 40 -8.08 6.31 3.66
CA GLU A 40 -9.21 5.38 3.63
C GLU A 40 -9.14 4.41 2.46
N THR A 41 -8.73 4.90 1.28
CA THR A 41 -8.53 4.05 0.09
C THR A 41 -7.46 2.98 0.34
N ILE A 42 -6.34 3.36 0.95
CA ILE A 42 -5.26 2.42 1.28
C ILE A 42 -5.71 1.41 2.34
N ARG A 43 -6.46 1.83 3.37
CA ARG A 43 -7.02 0.92 4.39
C ARG A 43 -7.98 -0.09 3.77
N SER A 44 -8.92 0.36 2.94
CA SER A 44 -9.87 -0.52 2.25
C SER A 44 -9.15 -1.50 1.31
N ALA A 45 -8.06 -1.08 0.67
CA ALA A 45 -7.23 -1.96 -0.16
C ALA A 45 -6.56 -3.04 0.69
N ALA A 46 -5.95 -2.67 1.82
CA ALA A 46 -5.29 -3.60 2.73
C ALA A 46 -6.26 -4.65 3.26
N GLU A 47 -7.46 -4.24 3.67
CA GLU A 47 -8.52 -5.16 4.13
C GLU A 47 -8.89 -6.16 3.04
N LYS A 48 -9.22 -5.70 1.83
CA LYS A 48 -9.58 -6.58 0.71
C LYS A 48 -8.46 -7.54 0.36
N LEU A 49 -7.22 -7.06 0.33
CA LEU A 49 -6.07 -7.88 0.03
C LEU A 49 -5.83 -8.94 1.12
N SER A 50 -6.10 -8.63 2.39
CA SER A 50 -5.96 -9.61 3.48
C SER A 50 -6.87 -10.83 3.28
N PHE A 51 -8.08 -10.66 2.73
CA PHE A 51 -9.00 -11.77 2.43
C PHE A 51 -8.53 -12.66 1.28
N VAL A 52 -7.72 -12.14 0.36
CA VAL A 52 -7.21 -12.88 -0.81
C VAL A 52 -5.72 -13.16 -0.71
N ALA A 53 -5.09 -12.89 0.44
CA ALA A 53 -3.64 -12.92 0.60
C ALA A 53 -3.04 -14.30 0.26
N SER A 54 -3.73 -15.38 0.63
CA SER A 54 -3.30 -16.75 0.34
C SER A 54 -3.13 -17.03 -1.16
N ALA A 55 -3.92 -16.38 -2.03
CA ALA A 55 -3.80 -16.51 -3.48
C ALA A 55 -2.53 -15.85 -4.05
N TYR A 56 -1.92 -14.93 -3.29
CA TYR A 56 -0.72 -14.17 -3.68
C TYR A 56 0.50 -14.49 -2.80
N ALA A 57 0.45 -15.57 -2.01
CA ALA A 57 1.51 -16.03 -1.13
C ALA A 57 2.67 -16.72 -1.88
N ASP A 58 3.15 -16.09 -2.95
CA ASP A 58 4.24 -16.60 -3.80
C ASP A 58 5.58 -15.86 -3.56
N GLY A 59 5.60 -14.94 -2.60
CA GLY A 59 6.77 -14.14 -2.25
C GLY A 59 7.15 -13.07 -3.29
N LYS A 60 6.27 -12.76 -4.25
CA LYS A 60 6.51 -11.77 -5.30
C LYS A 60 5.67 -10.51 -5.09
N PHE A 61 6.09 -9.42 -5.74
CA PHE A 61 5.29 -8.21 -5.79
C PHE A 61 4.19 -8.34 -6.84
N HIS A 62 2.99 -7.91 -6.46
CA HIS A 62 1.80 -7.89 -7.29
C HIS A 62 1.24 -6.47 -7.36
N ILE A 63 0.44 -6.22 -8.40
CA ILE A 63 -0.28 -4.96 -8.58
C ILE A 63 -1.76 -5.23 -8.40
N TYR A 64 -2.40 -4.50 -7.48
CA TYR A 64 -3.84 -4.53 -7.29
C TYR A 64 -4.46 -3.22 -7.81
N PRO A 65 -5.38 -3.29 -8.79
CA PRO A 65 -6.06 -2.11 -9.28
C PRO A 65 -7.05 -1.59 -8.24
N LEU A 66 -7.07 -0.27 -8.07
CA LEU A 66 -8.02 0.46 -7.23
C LEU A 66 -9.03 1.20 -8.11
N LYS A 67 -10.03 1.81 -7.47
CA LYS A 67 -10.99 2.69 -8.15
C LYS A 67 -10.26 3.84 -8.85
N TYR A 68 -10.91 4.40 -9.88
CA TYR A 68 -10.45 5.58 -10.62
C TYR A 68 -9.07 5.43 -11.29
N GLY A 69 -8.64 4.21 -11.61
CA GLY A 69 -7.41 3.96 -12.35
C GLY A 69 -6.12 4.07 -11.53
N HIS A 70 -6.23 4.15 -10.20
CA HIS A 70 -5.11 4.00 -9.29
C HIS A 70 -4.74 2.52 -9.13
N SER A 71 -3.55 2.24 -8.61
CA SER A 71 -3.18 0.88 -8.20
C SER A 71 -2.25 0.90 -7.00
N VAL A 72 -2.13 -0.23 -6.31
CA VAL A 72 -1.12 -0.44 -5.28
C VAL A 72 -0.22 -1.59 -5.64
N LYS A 73 1.07 -1.45 -5.32
CA LYS A 73 2.03 -2.54 -5.34
C LYS A 73 2.06 -3.17 -3.96
N PHE A 74 1.91 -4.48 -3.89
CA PHE A 74 1.90 -5.20 -2.61
C PHE A 74 2.67 -6.52 -2.71
N ILE A 75 3.02 -7.08 -1.55
CA ILE A 75 3.62 -8.41 -1.39
C ILE A 75 2.94 -9.10 -0.21
N VAL A 76 2.79 -10.43 -0.30
CA VAL A 76 2.36 -11.25 0.82
C VAL A 76 3.59 -11.87 1.47
N ALA A 77 3.81 -11.57 2.74
CA ALA A 77 4.87 -12.12 3.57
C ALA A 77 4.23 -12.92 4.71
N GLY A 78 4.34 -14.25 4.65
CA GLY A 78 3.57 -15.12 5.54
C GLY A 78 2.07 -14.86 5.40
N ASP A 79 1.43 -14.51 6.50
CA ASP A 79 -0.01 -14.21 6.57
C ASP A 79 -0.32 -12.71 6.48
N VAL A 80 0.70 -11.87 6.19
CA VAL A 80 0.59 -10.42 6.19
C VAL A 80 0.69 -9.86 4.78
N VAL A 81 -0.25 -8.97 4.44
CA VAL A 81 -0.18 -8.16 3.22
C VAL A 81 0.56 -6.86 3.52
N ILE A 82 1.60 -6.57 2.74
CA ILE A 82 2.36 -5.33 2.82
C ILE A 82 2.12 -4.53 1.53
N ILE A 83 1.47 -3.38 1.63
CA ILE A 83 1.37 -2.41 0.53
C ILE A 83 2.67 -1.62 0.47
N ALA A 84 3.47 -1.86 -0.57
CA ALA A 84 4.80 -1.30 -0.72
C ALA A 84 4.82 0.04 -1.47
N ASP A 85 3.83 0.28 -2.35
CA ASP A 85 3.71 1.54 -3.08
C ASP A 85 2.27 1.80 -3.54
N PHE A 86 1.96 3.06 -3.81
CA PHE A 86 0.71 3.52 -4.41
C PHE A 86 1.01 4.22 -5.73
N HIS A 87 0.39 3.78 -6.82
CA HIS A 87 0.53 4.39 -8.13
C HIS A 87 -0.73 5.17 -8.49
N PRO A 88 -0.66 6.51 -8.56
CA PRO A 88 -1.77 7.29 -9.05
C PRO A 88 -2.11 6.99 -10.51
N LYS A 89 -3.35 7.25 -10.94
CA LYS A 89 -3.77 7.11 -12.32
C LYS A 89 -2.83 7.90 -13.24
N GLY A 90 -2.37 7.28 -14.32
CA GLY A 90 -1.45 7.92 -15.27
C GLY A 90 0.01 7.92 -14.83
N SER A 91 0.35 7.28 -13.70
CA SER A 91 1.75 6.96 -13.41
C SER A 91 2.18 5.86 -14.39
N ASN A 92 2.98 6.23 -15.39
CA ASN A 92 3.59 5.26 -16.28
C ASN A 92 4.44 4.29 -15.44
N LEU A 93 3.98 3.05 -15.31
CA LEU A 93 4.78 1.93 -14.82
C LEU A 93 5.72 1.54 -15.94
N HIS A 94 6.86 2.22 -16.04
CA HIS A 94 7.89 1.95 -17.03
C HIS A 94 9.15 1.37 -16.39
#